data_AF-A0A7T1MDM1-F1
#
_entry.id   AF-A0A7T1MDM1-F1
#
_cell.length_a   1.000
_cell.length_b   1.000
_cell.length_c   1.000
_cell.angle_alpha   90.00
_cell.angle_beta   90.00
_cell.angle_gamma   90.00
#
_symmetry.space_group_name_H-M   'P 1'
#
loop_
_entity.id
_entity.type
_entity.pdbx_description
1 polymer ?
#
loop_
_entity_poly.entity_id
_entity_poly.type
_entity_poly.pdbx_seq_one_letter_code
_entity_poly.pdbx_strand_id
1 'polypeptide(L)'
;MSQQVHVLLDPGTEHGSPGGQYSFRVLGPCCRLFDREELPWPCCRLAWRSKEPSWRRIGRRFVADLAARRCPSYVVELLQPGSRPTRTVITLFPQRLAPALQEWWYSKLSTSWDAANHQPPVPPPTPPPLQQQQQQPAGA
;
A
#
# COMPACT_ATOMS: atom_id res chain seq x y z
N MET A 1 -13.15 6.66 7.50
CA MET A 1 -12.00 6.45 8.41
C MET A 1 -11.04 5.50 7.72
N SER A 2 -9.79 5.90 7.48
CA SER A 2 -8.77 5.01 6.87
C SER A 2 -8.05 4.21 7.94
N GLN A 3 -7.92 2.90 7.76
CA GLN A 3 -7.28 2.01 8.72
C GLN A 3 -5.76 2.03 8.53
N GLN A 4 -4.99 2.20 9.61
CA GLN A 4 -3.53 2.14 9.54
C GLN A 4 -3.07 0.67 9.60
N VAL A 5 -2.18 0.29 8.69
CA VAL A 5 -1.63 -1.08 8.59
C VAL A 5 -0.15 -1.08 8.94
N HIS A 6 0.23 -1.97 9.84
CA HIS A 6 1.61 -2.18 10.27
C HIS A 6 2.25 -3.41 9.64
N VAL A 7 1.44 -4.30 9.04
CA VAL A 7 1.84 -5.57 8.46
C VAL A 7 1.20 -5.71 7.08
N LEU A 8 1.92 -6.34 6.15
CA LEU A 8 1.42 -6.63 4.80
C LEU A 8 0.63 -7.92 4.78
N LEU A 9 -0.21 -8.10 3.76
CA LEU A 9 -0.88 -9.37 3.53
C LEU A 9 0.11 -10.41 3.01
N ASP A 10 0.03 -11.62 3.58
CA ASP A 10 0.90 -12.72 3.19
C ASP A 10 0.49 -13.33 1.84
N PRO A 11 1.46 -13.74 1.00
CA PRO A 11 1.18 -14.53 -0.19
C PRO A 11 0.36 -15.79 0.11
N GLY A 12 -0.56 -16.14 -0.78
CA GLY A 12 -1.46 -17.29 -0.67
C GLY A 12 -2.73 -17.03 0.15
N THR A 13 -2.81 -15.93 0.91
CA THR A 13 -4.00 -15.62 1.72
C THR A 13 -5.15 -15.06 0.87
N GLU A 14 -6.38 -15.42 1.25
CA GLU A 14 -7.61 -14.98 0.57
C GLU A 14 -8.33 -13.91 1.38
N HIS A 15 -8.75 -12.84 0.69
CA HIS A 15 -9.38 -11.68 1.31
C HIS A 15 -10.59 -11.23 0.52
N GLY A 16 -11.58 -10.68 1.22
CA GLY A 16 -12.71 -10.00 0.60
C GLY A 16 -12.34 -8.56 0.23
N SER A 17 -12.89 -8.05 -0.87
CA SER A 17 -12.77 -6.63 -1.17
C SER A 17 -13.52 -5.79 -0.12
N PRO A 18 -13.08 -4.57 0.19
CA PRO A 18 -13.73 -3.72 1.20
C PRO A 18 -15.22 -3.46 0.95
N GLY A 19 -15.69 -3.61 -0.30
CA GLY A 19 -17.10 -3.45 -0.70
C GLY A 19 -17.84 -4.76 -0.97
N GLY A 20 -17.24 -5.91 -0.65
CA GLY A 20 -17.87 -7.24 -0.80
C GLY A 20 -18.14 -7.67 -2.25
N GLN A 21 -17.58 -6.98 -3.24
CA GLN A 21 -17.86 -7.21 -4.66
C GLN A 21 -17.11 -8.41 -5.25
N TYR A 22 -15.96 -8.76 -4.66
CA TYR A 22 -15.09 -9.83 -5.14
C TYR A 22 -14.21 -10.33 -4.01
N SER A 23 -13.73 -11.56 -4.14
CA SER A 23 -12.66 -12.10 -3.30
C SER A 23 -11.37 -12.15 -4.11
N PHE A 24 -10.23 -12.09 -3.44
CA PHE A 24 -8.94 -12.14 -4.10
C PHE A 24 -7.93 -12.92 -3.27
N ARG A 25 -7.07 -13.67 -3.97
CA ARG A 25 -5.91 -14.35 -3.38
C ARG A 25 -4.67 -13.50 -3.60
N VAL A 26 -3.90 -13.25 -2.55
CA VAL A 26 -2.66 -12.46 -2.63
C VAL A 26 -1.56 -13.31 -3.25
N LEU A 27 -0.91 -12.82 -4.30
CA LEU A 27 0.32 -13.44 -4.83
C LEU A 27 1.57 -12.80 -4.21
N GLY A 28 1.51 -11.51 -3.90
CA GLY A 28 2.56 -10.81 -3.17
C GLY A 28 2.44 -9.28 -3.23
N PRO A 29 3.20 -8.56 -2.37
CA PRO A 29 3.26 -7.11 -2.40
C PRO A 29 3.94 -6.62 -3.69
N CYS A 30 3.48 -5.51 -4.24
CA CYS A 30 4.12 -4.88 -5.40
C CYS A 30 3.99 -3.36 -5.38
N CYS A 31 5.01 -2.67 -5.88
CA CYS A 31 4.95 -1.23 -6.12
C CYS A 31 4.55 -0.97 -7.57
N ARG A 32 3.45 -0.25 -7.79
CA ARG A 32 3.03 0.15 -9.13
C ARG A 32 3.87 1.35 -9.58
N LEU A 33 4.62 1.17 -10.66
CA LEU A 33 5.36 2.21 -11.34
C LEU A 33 4.69 2.51 -12.67
N PHE A 34 4.63 3.78 -13.03
CA PHE A 34 4.22 4.23 -14.35
C PHE A 34 5.43 4.77 -15.09
N ASP A 35 5.57 4.45 -16.38
CA ASP A 35 6.46 5.23 -17.23
C ASP A 35 5.85 6.64 -17.36
N ARG A 36 6.67 7.67 -17.21
CA ARG A 36 6.23 9.06 -17.29
C ARG A 36 5.61 9.39 -18.66
N GLU A 37 5.95 8.63 -19.69
CA GLU A 37 5.39 8.75 -21.05
C GLU A 37 3.98 8.14 -21.18
N GLU A 38 3.61 7.20 -20.31
CA GLU A 38 2.31 6.53 -20.32
C GLU A 38 1.22 7.29 -19.56
N LEU A 39 1.61 8.31 -18.78
CA LEU A 39 0.65 9.12 -18.01
C LEU A 39 -0.06 10.13 -18.94
N PRO A 40 -1.39 10.29 -18.83
CA PRO A 40 -2.15 11.16 -19.71
C PRO A 40 -1.67 12.62 -19.60
N TRP A 41 -1.31 13.20 -20.74
CA TRP A 41 -1.01 14.63 -20.89
C TRP A 41 -2.19 15.44 -20.32
N PRO A 42 -2.05 16.34 -19.30
CA PRO A 42 -0.91 17.16 -18.90
C PRO A 42 -0.48 16.96 -17.43
N CYS A 43 -0.50 15.75 -16.88
CA CYS A 43 -0.07 15.50 -15.49
C CYS A 43 1.40 15.90 -15.22
N CYS A 44 2.23 15.95 -16.26
CA CYS A 44 3.59 16.49 -16.22
C CYS A 44 3.62 18.00 -15.97
N ARG A 45 2.58 18.75 -16.35
CA ARG A 45 2.52 20.22 -16.22
C ARG A 45 1.85 20.66 -14.92
N LEU A 46 1.00 19.83 -14.30
CA LEU A 46 0.32 20.18 -13.03
C LEU A 46 1.28 20.21 -11.82
N ALA A 47 2.34 19.40 -11.82
CA ALA A 47 3.39 19.48 -10.80
C ALA A 47 4.32 20.69 -11.00
N TRP A 48 4.59 21.05 -12.25
CA TRP A 48 5.48 22.15 -12.61
C TRP A 48 4.64 23.35 -13.06
N ARG A 49 4.39 24.29 -12.13
CA ARG A 49 3.64 25.54 -12.36
C ARG A 49 4.26 26.49 -13.41
N SER A 50 5.13 26.01 -14.32
CA SER A 50 5.91 26.77 -15.32
C SER A 50 6.46 25.86 -16.44
N LYS A 51 7.42 26.36 -17.25
CA LYS A 51 8.07 25.68 -18.38
C LYS A 51 8.68 24.35 -17.95
N GLU A 52 8.47 23.32 -18.78
CA GLU A 52 8.97 21.98 -18.52
C GLU A 52 10.51 21.98 -18.39
N PRO A 53 11.06 21.46 -17.28
CA PRO A 53 12.51 21.44 -17.07
C PRO A 53 13.20 20.53 -18.09
N SER A 54 14.49 20.76 -18.33
CA SER A 54 15.27 19.91 -19.24
C SER A 54 15.37 18.46 -18.72
N TRP A 55 15.56 17.48 -19.62
CA TRP A 55 15.61 16.04 -19.28
C TRP A 55 16.63 15.70 -18.18
N ARG A 56 17.73 16.47 -18.09
CA ARG A 56 18.73 16.36 -17.01
C ARG A 56 18.24 16.85 -15.64
N ARG A 57 17.19 17.69 -15.59
CA ARG A 57 16.47 18.12 -14.38
C ARG A 57 15.25 17.25 -14.04
N ILE A 58 14.78 16.43 -14.98
CA ILE A 58 13.45 15.79 -14.93
C ILE A 58 13.36 14.62 -13.91
N GLY A 59 14.48 14.09 -13.44
CA GLY A 59 14.50 13.05 -12.41
C GLY A 59 14.27 11.63 -12.98
N ARG A 60 13.61 10.75 -12.22
CA ARG A 60 13.47 9.32 -12.55
C ARG A 60 12.39 9.10 -13.62
N ARG A 61 12.68 8.24 -14.61
CA ARG A 61 11.77 7.85 -15.70
C ARG A 61 10.49 7.18 -15.19
N PHE A 62 10.62 6.28 -14.22
CA PHE A 62 9.48 5.62 -13.60
C PHE A 62 9.02 6.40 -12.36
N VAL A 63 7.74 6.72 -12.34
CA VAL A 63 7.08 7.42 -11.24
C VAL A 63 6.17 6.44 -10.51
N ALA A 64 6.34 6.30 -9.20
CA ALA A 64 5.45 5.48 -8.40
C ALA A 64 4.03 6.08 -8.39
N ASP A 65 3.02 5.21 -8.44
CA ASP A 65 1.63 5.59 -8.23
C ASP A 65 1.50 6.39 -6.92
N LEU A 66 0.86 7.56 -6.99
CA LEU A 66 0.62 8.42 -5.83
C LEU A 66 -0.19 7.70 -4.74
N ALA A 67 -1.07 6.80 -5.14
CA ALA A 67 -1.83 5.98 -4.20
C ALA A 67 -0.95 4.89 -3.57
N ALA A 68 -0.14 4.20 -4.38
CA ALA A 68 0.78 3.17 -3.90
C ALA A 68 1.86 3.71 -2.95
N ARG A 69 2.12 5.03 -2.95
CA ARG A 69 2.99 5.67 -1.95
C ARG A 69 2.46 5.57 -0.52
N ARG A 70 1.13 5.56 -0.33
CA ARG A 70 0.49 5.65 0.99
C ARG A 70 -0.34 4.42 1.34
N CYS A 71 -0.78 3.68 0.33
CA CYS A 71 -1.62 2.51 0.46
C CYS A 71 -0.86 1.30 -0.06
N PRO A 72 -1.01 0.13 0.56
CA PRO A 72 -0.40 -1.09 0.06
C PRO A 72 -1.05 -1.51 -1.27
N SER A 73 -0.23 -2.05 -2.16
CA SER A 73 -0.65 -2.61 -3.45
C SER A 73 -0.17 -4.05 -3.59
N TYR A 74 -1.01 -4.92 -4.13
CA TYR A 74 -0.72 -6.35 -4.23
C TYR A 74 -0.99 -6.84 -5.64
N VAL A 75 -0.16 -7.76 -6.11
CA VAL A 75 -0.53 -8.63 -7.22
C VAL A 75 -1.44 -9.70 -6.63
N VAL A 76 -2.60 -9.88 -7.23
CA VAL A 76 -3.63 -10.79 -6.73
C VAL A 76 -4.25 -11.57 -7.87
N GLU A 77 -4.89 -12.69 -7.52
CA GLU A 77 -5.85 -13.38 -8.38
C GLU A 77 -7.25 -13.05 -7.90
N LEU A 78 -8.06 -12.46 -8.78
CA LEU A 78 -9.48 -12.27 -8.52
C LEU A 78 -10.19 -13.63 -8.58
N LEU A 79 -10.88 -13.96 -7.49
CA LEU A 79 -11.68 -15.17 -7.35
C LEU A 79 -13.13 -14.79 -7.66
N GLN A 80 -13.64 -15.31 -8.77
CA GLN A 80 -15.02 -15.17 -9.18
C GLN A 80 -15.66 -16.56 -9.28
N PRO A 81 -16.89 -16.76 -8.78
CA PRO A 81 -17.58 -18.03 -8.91
C PRO A 81 -17.79 -18.39 -10.39
N GLY A 82 -17.33 -19.57 -10.82
CA GLY A 82 -17.57 -20.11 -12.16
C GLY A 82 -16.69 -19.56 -13.28
N SER A 83 -15.71 -18.69 -12.99
CA SER A 83 -14.73 -18.22 -13.98
C SER A 83 -13.30 -18.51 -13.55
N ARG A 84 -12.36 -18.44 -14.51
CA ARG A 84 -10.94 -18.66 -14.21
C ARG A 84 -10.40 -17.49 -13.38
N PRO A 85 -9.56 -17.74 -12.35
CA PRO A 85 -8.93 -16.69 -11.58
C PRO A 85 -8.18 -15.71 -12.51
N THR A 86 -8.41 -14.42 -12.31
CA THR A 86 -7.81 -13.38 -13.16
C THR A 86 -6.75 -12.62 -12.39
N ARG A 87 -5.51 -12.65 -12.90
CA ARG A 87 -4.39 -11.94 -12.28
C ARG A 87 -4.49 -10.44 -12.54
N THR A 88 -4.42 -9.64 -11.48
CA THR A 88 -4.44 -8.17 -11.55
C THR A 88 -3.69 -7.54 -10.38
N VAL A 89 -3.58 -6.21 -10.38
CA VAL A 89 -3.01 -5.43 -9.28
C VAL A 89 -4.12 -4.66 -8.58
N ILE A 90 -4.17 -4.76 -7.25
CA ILE A 90 -5.13 -4.03 -6.41
C ILE A 90 -4.38 -3.13 -5.44
N THR A 91 -4.84 -1.89 -5.34
CA THR A 91 -4.42 -0.96 -4.28
C THR A 91 -5.53 -0.84 -3.26
N LEU A 92 -5.23 -1.15 -1.99
CA LEU A 92 -6.21 -1.08 -0.91
C LEU A 92 -6.31 0.36 -0.38
N PHE A 93 -7.01 1.22 -1.11
CA PHE A 93 -7.18 2.65 -0.77
C PHE A 93 -7.67 2.94 0.67
N PRO A 94 -8.54 2.13 1.29
CA PRO A 94 -8.96 2.35 2.67
C PRO A 94 -7.85 2.11 3.71
N GLN A 95 -6.78 1.41 3.33
CA GLN A 95 -5.65 1.09 4.19
C GLN A 95 -4.50 2.09 3.97
N ARG A 96 -3.88 2.52 5.06
CA ARG A 96 -2.73 3.43 5.06
C ARG A 96 -1.54 2.76 5.70
N LEU A 97 -0.40 2.76 5.02
CA LEU A 97 0.86 2.24 5.55
C LEU A 97 1.27 3.04 6.80
N ALA A 98 1.64 2.35 7.87
CA ALA A 98 2.29 2.98 9.02
C ALA A 98 3.64 3.59 8.59
N PRO A 99 4.15 4.65 9.27
CA PRO A 99 5.33 5.37 8.81
C PRO A 99 6.57 4.49 8.53
N ALA A 100 6.88 3.55 9.42
CA ALA A 100 8.01 2.63 9.23
C ALA A 100 7.81 1.72 8.00
N LEU A 101 6.61 1.15 7.84
CA LEU A 101 6.28 0.31 6.70
C LEU A 101 6.22 1.12 5.39
N GLN A 102 5.75 2.37 5.45
CA GLN A 102 5.72 3.28 4.31
C GLN A 102 7.13 3.65 3.85
N GLU A 103 8.07 3.88 4.78
CA GLU A 103 9.47 4.17 4.45
C GLU A 103 10.14 2.97 3.78
N TRP A 104 9.88 1.76 4.29
CA TRP A 104 10.32 0.52 3.64
C TRP A 104 9.68 0.34 2.25
N TRP A 105 8.38 0.59 2.13
CA TRP A 105 7.61 0.42 0.89
C TRP A 105 8.00 1.42 -0.20
N TYR A 106 8.19 2.68 0.20
CA TYR A 106 8.52 3.79 -0.66
C TYR A 106 9.30 4.84 0.14
N SER A 107 10.62 4.80 0.00
CA SER A 107 11.47 5.84 0.55
C SER A 107 11.82 6.91 -0.49
N LYS A 108 11.94 8.15 -0.01
CA LYS A 108 12.56 9.26 -0.76
C LYS A 108 13.99 9.56 -0.31
N LEU A 109 14.42 8.98 0.81
CA LEU A 109 15.71 9.22 1.41
C LEU A 109 16.73 8.27 0.76
N SER A 110 17.87 8.80 0.33
CA SER A 110 18.96 7.96 -0.19
C SER A 110 19.50 6.98 0.85
N THR A 111 19.35 7.29 2.14
CA THR A 111 19.77 6.44 3.26
C THR A 111 18.96 5.15 3.41
N SER A 112 17.78 5.07 2.80
CA SER A 112 16.99 3.83 2.76
C SER A 112 17.48 2.82 1.72
N TRP A 113 18.38 3.23 0.82
CA TRP A 113 18.96 2.40 -0.24
C TRP A 113 20.02 1.46 0.32
N ASP A 114 19.68 0.78 1.40
CA ASP A 114 20.47 -0.27 2.00
C ASP A 114 19.97 -1.61 1.47
N ALA A 115 20.89 -2.44 0.98
CA ALA A 115 20.57 -3.79 0.52
C ALA A 115 20.01 -4.67 1.67
N ALA A 116 20.30 -4.32 2.92
CA ALA A 116 19.72 -4.99 4.09
C ALA A 116 18.20 -4.76 4.23
N ASN A 117 17.63 -3.71 3.64
CA ASN A 117 16.20 -3.36 3.73
C ASN A 117 15.30 -4.20 2.79
N HIS A 118 15.57 -5.49 2.65
CA HIS A 118 14.82 -6.39 1.77
C HIS A 118 13.54 -6.97 2.39
N GLN A 119 13.32 -6.77 3.71
CA GLN A 119 12.15 -7.26 4.44
C GLN A 119 11.39 -6.12 5.15
N PRO A 120 10.06 -6.21 5.26
CA PRO A 120 9.27 -5.21 5.97
C PRO A 120 9.64 -5.18 7.45
N PRO A 121 9.54 -4.00 8.09
CA PRO A 121 9.84 -3.86 9.51
C PRO A 121 8.87 -4.69 10.36
N VAL A 122 9.39 -5.26 11.44
CA VAL A 122 8.57 -5.97 12.44
C VAL A 122 7.57 -4.99 13.04
N PRO A 123 6.27 -5.36 13.15
CA PRO A 123 5.29 -4.49 13.78
C PRO A 123 5.68 -4.20 15.24
N PRO A 124 5.39 -3.00 15.76
CA PRO A 124 5.60 -2.72 17.18
C PRO A 124 4.77 -3.70 18.03
N PRO A 125 5.26 -4.11 19.21
CA PRO A 125 4.51 -4.98 20.10
C PRO A 125 3.16 -4.33 20.43
N THR A 126 2.07 -5.06 20.18
CA THR A 126 0.72 -4.62 20.51
C THR A 126 0.65 -4.39 22.02
N PRO A 127 0.21 -3.22 22.51
CA PRO A 127 -0.03 -3.06 23.94
C PRO A 127 -1.10 -4.08 24.38
N PRO A 128 -0.93 -4.72 25.55
CA PRO A 128 -1.89 -5.70 26.04
C PRO A 128 -3.28 -5.06 26.16
N PRO A 129 -4.36 -5.82 25.90
CA PRO A 129 -5.71 -5.30 26.05
C PRO A 129 -5.90 -4.84 27.49
N LEU A 130 -6.32 -3.58 27.66
CA LEU A 130 -6.78 -3.04 28.94
C LEU A 130 -7.93 -3.93 29.41
N GLN A 131 -7.69 -4.76 30.42
CA GLN A 131 -8.72 -5.58 31.07
C GLN A 131 -9.86 -4.66 31.49
N GLN A 132 -11.03 -4.87 30.88
CA GLN A 132 -12.26 -4.20 31.27
C GLN A 132 -12.52 -4.50 32.76
N GLN A 133 -12.42 -3.45 33.57
CA GLN A 133 -12.73 -3.50 34.99
C GLN A 133 -14.19 -3.92 35.13
N GLN A 134 -14.38 -5.16 35.59
CA GLN A 134 -15.67 -5.78 35.78
C GLN A 134 -16.38 -5.05 36.92
N GLN A 135 -17.32 -4.15 36.58
CA GLN A 135 -18.22 -3.53 37.53
C GLN A 135 -19.15 -4.63 38.08
N GLN A 136 -18.89 -5.08 39.32
CA GLN A 136 -19.83 -5.88 40.08
C GLN A 136 -21.00 -4.97 40.50
N PRO A 137 -22.27 -5.34 40.27
CA PRO A 137 -23.39 -4.61 40.86
C PRO A 137 -23.43 -4.91 42.35
N ALA A 138 -23.25 -3.86 43.17
CA ALA A 138 -23.56 -3.90 44.59
C ALA A 138 -25.08 -4.08 44.75
N GLY A 139 -25.47 -5.08 45.53
CA GLY A 139 -26.86 -5.35 45.85
C GLY A 139 -27.53 -4.21 46.62
N ALA A 140 -28.84 -4.10 46.40
CA ALA A 140 -29.84 -3.62 47.35
C ALA A 140 -31.19 -4.20 46.93
#